data_AF-L0KP79-F1
#
_entry.id   AF-L0KP79-F1
#
_cell.length_a   1.000
_cell.length_b   1.000
_cell.length_c   1.000
_cell.angle_alpha   90.00
_cell.angle_beta   90.00
_cell.angle_gamma   90.00
#
_symmetry.space_group_name_H-M   'P 1'
#
loop_
_entity.id
_entity.type
_entity.pdbx_description
1 polymer ?
#
loop_
_entity_poly.entity_id
_entity_poly.type
_entity_poly.pdbx_seq_one_letter_code
_entity_poly.pdbx_strand_id
1 'polypeptide(L)' 'MDASEMSAIGDTLMRIVTPDMSPKQLVKAAQKAHPKASKKDIARAAFFSIIANADRDIGKARNLQAFAIAERTQQSD' A
#
# COMPACT_ATOMS: atom_id res chain seq x y z
N MET A 1 -11.66 9.19 5.13
CA MET A 1 -10.36 9.54 4.55
C MET A 1 -10.60 10.26 3.25
N ASP A 2 -9.99 11.43 3.09
CA ASP A 2 -10.02 12.17 1.84
C ASP A 2 -8.84 11.79 0.92
N ALA A 3 -8.82 12.31 -0.31
CA ALA A 3 -7.79 11.97 -1.29
C ALA A 3 -6.38 12.42 -0.86
N SER A 4 -6.28 13.49 -0.07
CA SER A 4 -5.01 14.05 0.42
C SER A 4 -4.37 13.14 1.47
N GLU A 5 -5.17 12.66 2.43
CA GLU A 5 -4.73 11.65 3.41
C GLU A 5 -4.33 10.35 2.72
N MET A 6 -5.09 9.93 1.70
CA MET A 6 -4.81 8.71 0.96
C MET A 6 -3.50 8.80 0.17
N SER A 7 -3.22 9.96 -0.44
CA SER A 7 -1.94 10.24 -1.09
C SER A 7 -0.78 10.25 -0.11
N ALA A 8 -0.93 10.87 1.06
CA ALA A 8 0.14 10.95 2.06
C ALA A 8 0.54 9.57 2.63
N ILE A 9 -0.45 8.70 2.87
CA ILE A 9 -0.19 7.30 3.26
C ILE A 9 0.49 6.56 2.11
N GLY A 10 0.00 6.76 0.88
CA GLY A 10 0.55 6.18 -0.33
C GLY A 10 2.03 6.52 -0.59
N ASP A 11 2.38 7.80 -0.51
CA ASP A 11 3.75 8.30 -0.65
C ASP A 11 4.66 7.76 0.46
N THR A 12 4.12 7.53 1.64
CA THR A 12 4.83 6.89 2.73
C THR A 12 5.12 5.42 2.42
N LEU A 13 4.12 4.68 1.93
CA LEU A 13 4.27 3.29 1.51
C LEU A 13 5.35 3.16 0.42
N MET A 14 5.34 4.04 -0.58
CA MET A 14 6.33 4.04 -1.68
C MET A 14 7.77 4.31 -1.23
N ARG A 15 7.96 5.01 -0.10
CA ARG A 15 9.29 5.29 0.47
C ARG A 15 9.81 4.16 1.36
N ILE A 16 8.92 3.47 2.08
CA ILE A 16 9.32 2.49 3.10
C ILE A 16 9.28 1.05 2.59
N VAL A 17 8.56 0.77 1.51
CA VAL A 17 8.44 -0.58 0.97
C VAL A 17 9.76 -1.05 0.36
N THR A 18 10.22 -2.22 0.79
CA THR A 18 11.40 -2.91 0.27
C THR A 18 11.02 -4.32 -0.18
N PRO A 19 11.78 -4.96 -1.10
CA PRO A 19 11.44 -6.29 -1.62
C PRO A 19 11.36 -7.42 -0.58
N ASP A 20 12.04 -7.25 0.55
CA ASP A 20 12.13 -8.20 1.67
C ASP A 20 11.10 -7.96 2.78
N MET A 21 10.30 -6.88 2.70
CA MET A 21 9.26 -6.61 3.68
C MET A 21 8.03 -7.51 3.50
N SER A 22 7.60 -8.15 4.59
CA SER A 22 6.29 -8.79 4.63
C SER A 22 5.14 -7.77 4.68
N PRO A 23 3.93 -8.13 4.22
CA PRO A 23 2.74 -7.30 4.33
C PRO A 23 2.48 -6.75 5.74
N LYS A 24 2.70 -7.60 6.76
CA LYS A 24 2.49 -7.24 8.16
C LYS A 24 3.51 -6.22 8.65
N GLN A 25 4.77 -6.32 8.20
CA GLN A 25 5.81 -5.34 8.50
C GLN A 25 5.49 -3.99 7.83
N LEU A 26 5.06 -4.02 6.57
CA LEU A 26 4.68 -2.81 5.84
C LEU A 26 3.51 -2.07 6.49
N VAL A 27 2.44 -2.80 6.87
CA VAL A 27 1.29 -2.22 7.59
C VAL A 27 1.73 -1.62 8.93
N LYS A 28 2.54 -2.33 9.72
CA LYS A 28 3.05 -1.79 10.99
C LYS A 28 3.91 -0.55 10.79
N ALA A 29 4.76 -0.54 9.78
CA ALA A 29 5.60 0.61 9.46
C ALA A 29 4.77 1.81 9.00
N ALA A 30 3.76 1.59 8.17
CA ALA A 30 2.81 2.63 7.76
C ALA A 30 2.00 3.18 8.95
N GLN A 31 1.56 2.32 9.87
CA GLN A 31 0.84 2.74 11.09
C GLN A 31 1.72 3.54 12.05
N LYS A 32 3.04 3.29 12.10
CA LYS A 32 3.95 4.14 12.88
C LYS A 32 4.00 5.58 12.34
N ALA A 33 3.95 5.75 11.02
CA ALA A 33 3.92 7.06 10.38
C ALA A 33 2.51 7.69 10.36
N HIS A 34 1.47 6.85 10.31
CA HIS A 34 0.06 7.25 10.23
C HIS A 34 -0.78 6.51 11.29
N PRO A 35 -0.70 6.92 12.58
CA PRO A 35 -1.31 6.15 13.68
C PRO A 35 -2.82 5.99 13.62
N LYS A 36 -3.51 6.89 12.90
CA LYS A 36 -4.97 6.86 12.71
C LYS A 36 -5.40 5.98 11.53
N ALA A 37 -4.47 5.51 10.70
CA ALA A 37 -4.80 4.73 9.51
C ALA A 37 -5.14 3.28 9.88
N SER A 38 -6.32 2.84 9.50
CA SER A 38 -6.71 1.43 9.62
C SER A 38 -5.96 0.55 8.60
N LYS A 39 -5.99 -0.78 8.76
CA LYS A 39 -5.44 -1.70 7.75
C LYS A 39 -6.11 -1.50 6.38
N LYS A 40 -7.42 -1.23 6.36
CA LYS A 40 -8.19 -0.98 5.11
C LYS A 40 -7.77 0.32 4.42
N ASP A 41 -7.45 1.32 5.21
CA ASP A 41 -6.98 2.62 4.75
C ASP A 41 -5.60 2.54 4.11
N ILE A 42 -4.69 1.77 4.74
CA ILE A 42 -3.36 1.50 4.22
C ILE A 42 -3.43 0.69 2.92
N ALA A 43 -4.27 -0.35 2.87
CA ALA A 43 -4.47 -1.11 1.65
C ALA A 43 -5.00 -0.23 0.52
N ARG A 44 -6.03 0.59 0.77
CA ARG A 44 -6.58 1.53 -0.22
C ARG A 44 -5.54 2.55 -0.70
N ALA A 45 -4.73 3.10 0.19
CA ALA A 45 -3.65 4.00 -0.16
C ALA A 45 -2.57 3.31 -1.01
N ALA A 46 -2.24 2.04 -0.72
CA ALA A 46 -1.32 1.26 -1.55
C ALA A 46 -1.84 1.14 -2.98
N PHE A 47 -3.11 0.74 -3.16
CA PHE A 47 -3.75 0.67 -4.47
C PHE A 47 -3.78 2.02 -5.19
N PHE A 48 -4.14 3.08 -4.47
CA PHE A 48 -4.16 4.42 -5.00
C PHE A 48 -2.78 4.83 -5.54
N SER A 49 -1.70 4.56 -4.78
CA SER A 49 -0.34 4.82 -5.22
C SER A 49 0.10 4.00 -6.43
N ILE A 50 -0.34 2.75 -6.55
CA ILE A 50 -0.09 1.95 -7.76
C ILE A 50 -0.69 2.63 -8.98
N ILE A 51 -1.98 2.98 -8.91
CA ILE A 51 -2.71 3.56 -10.04
C ILE A 51 -2.11 4.92 -10.39
N ALA A 52 -1.82 5.76 -9.39
CA ALA A 52 -1.21 7.08 -9.58
C ALA A 52 0.22 7.02 -10.12
N ASN A 53 0.95 5.92 -9.92
CA ASN A 53 2.32 5.73 -10.40
C ASN A 53 2.44 4.67 -11.51
N ALA A 54 1.32 4.13 -12.01
CA ALA A 54 1.30 3.06 -13.02
C ALA A 54 1.99 3.50 -14.31
N ASP A 55 1.88 4.78 -14.64
CA ASP A 55 2.51 5.39 -15.82
C ASP A 55 3.98 5.84 -15.56
N ARG A 56 4.45 5.75 -14.31
CA ARG A 56 5.76 6.28 -13.88
C ARG A 56 6.79 5.18 -13.57
N ASP A 57 6.37 4.00 -13.11
CA ASP A 57 7.26 2.88 -12.81
C ASP A 57 6.50 1.53 -12.85
N ILE A 58 6.47 0.93 -14.06
CA ILE A 58 5.73 -0.30 -14.36
C ILE A 58 6.19 -1.49 -13.47
N GLY A 59 7.46 -1.52 -13.05
CA GLY A 59 8.01 -2.60 -12.23
C GLY A 59 7.42 -2.62 -10.81
N LYS A 60 7.38 -1.45 -10.15
CA LYS A 60 6.77 -1.33 -8.82
C LYS A 60 5.26 -1.52 -8.84
N ALA A 61 4.58 -1.04 -9.89
CA ALA A 61 3.15 -1.22 -10.05
C ALA A 61 2.75 -2.71 -10.11
N ARG A 62 3.52 -3.54 -10.83
CA ARG A 62 3.29 -4.99 -10.89
C ARG A 62 3.47 -5.70 -9.56
N ASN A 63 4.53 -5.37 -8.81
CA ASN A 63 4.79 -6.00 -7.51
C ASN A 63 3.67 -5.72 -6.50
N LEU A 64 3.19 -4.48 -6.48
CA LEU A 64 2.10 -4.07 -5.62
C LEU A 64 0.74 -4.64 -6.09
N GLN A 65 0.52 -4.82 -7.41
CA GLN A 65 -0.65 -5.52 -7.94
C GLN A 65 -0.68 -7.00 -7.52
N ALA A 66 0.47 -7.67 -7.52
CA ALA A 66 0.57 -9.05 -7.05
C ALA A 66 0.24 -9.16 -5.54
N PHE A 67 0.74 -8.23 -4.74
CA PHE A 67 0.43 -8.12 -3.31
C PHE A 67 -1.09 -7.95 -3.06
N ALA A 68 -1.69 -7.04 -3.81
CA ALA A 68 -3.12 -6.74 -3.77
C ALA A 68 -4.03 -7.95 -4.06
N ILE A 69 -3.67 -8.75 -5.07
CA ILE A 69 -4.42 -9.96 -5.43
C ILE A 69 -4.35 -10.97 -4.29
N ALA A 70 -3.15 -11.20 -3.74
CA ALA A 70 -2.94 -12.15 -2.65
C ALA A 70 -3.75 -11.82 -1.39
N GLU A 71 -3.81 -10.55 -0.98
CA GLU A 71 -4.62 -10.15 0.19
C GLU A 71 -6.13 -10.32 -0.07
N ARG A 72 -6.60 -10.17 -1.32
CA ARG A 72 -8.02 -10.31 -1.67
C ARG A 72 -8.46 -11.77 -1.67
N THR A 73 -7.65 -12.69 -2.21
CA THR A 73 -7.98 -14.12 -2.24
C THR A 73 -7.90 -14.77 -0.86
N GLN A 74 -7.08 -14.26 0.06
CA GLN A 74 -7.04 -14.76 1.44
C GLN A 74 -8.25 -14.38 2.32
N GLN A 75 -9.18 -13.56 1.83
CA GLN A 75 -10.43 -13.24 2.55
C GLN A 75 -11.62 -14.13 2.13
N SER A 76 -11.41 -15.18 1.34
CA SER A 76 -12.47 -16.04 0.79
C SER A 76 -12.56 -17.44 1.41
N ASP A 77 -11.92 -17.69 2.55
CA ASP A 77 -12.14 -18.86 3.41
C ASP A 77 -12.60 -18.44 4.82
#